data_AF-A0A4R5L570-F1
#
_entry.id   AF-A0A4R5L570-F1
#
_cell.length_a   1.000
_cell.length_b   1.000
_cell.length_c   1.000
_cell.angle_alpha   90.00
_cell.angle_beta   90.00
_cell.angle_gamma   90.00
#
_symmetry.space_group_name_H-M   'P 1'
#
loop_
_entity.id
_entity.type
_entity.pdbx_description
1 polymer ?
#
loop_
_entity_poly.entity_id
_entity_poly.type
_entity_poly.pdbx_seq_one_letter_code
_entity_poly.pdbx_strand_id
1 'polypeptide(L)'
;MPHRPPLTAARLAEIWEERPDALVLELLWEIHRLRSTITRAQQIRSLLGSGGSGVVPSTVWSCFERELDNEPCLTDKPTPRQQAVIDRIVSRRGASKE
;
A
#
# COMPACT_ATOMS: atom_id res chain seq x y z
N MET A 1 9.41 0.10 23.31
CA MET A 1 9.39 1.36 22.54
C MET A 1 8.13 1.36 21.69
N PRO A 2 7.34 2.43 21.67
CA PRO A 2 6.19 2.51 20.76
C PRO A 2 6.69 2.46 19.31
N HIS A 3 6.02 1.68 18.47
CA HIS A 3 6.29 1.68 17.03
C HIS A 3 5.99 3.07 16.47
N ARG A 4 6.88 3.58 15.60
CA ARG A 4 6.59 4.81 14.84
C ARG A 4 5.41 4.54 13.89
N PRO A 5 4.58 5.55 13.61
CA PRO A 5 3.52 5.40 12.63
C PRO A 5 4.10 5.02 11.26
N PRO A 6 3.37 4.23 10.45
CA PRO A 6 3.78 3.88 9.10
C PRO A 6 3.98 5.14 8.23
N LEU A 7 4.96 5.11 7.35
CA LEU A 7 5.25 6.23 6.45
C LEU A 7 4.17 6.33 5.36
N THR A 8 3.75 7.55 5.03
CA THR A 8 2.82 7.82 3.92
C THR A 8 3.56 7.83 2.58
N ALA A 9 2.83 7.66 1.47
CA ALA A 9 3.39 7.77 0.13
C ALA A 9 4.05 9.14 -0.13
N ALA A 10 3.45 10.22 0.40
CA ALA A 10 4.03 11.55 0.35
C ALA A 10 5.38 11.60 1.09
N ARG A 11 5.46 11.08 2.32
CA ARG A 11 6.71 11.11 3.09
C ARG A 11 7.80 10.24 2.45
N LEU A 12 7.45 9.11 1.84
CA LEU A 12 8.42 8.30 1.10
C LEU A 12 8.98 9.05 -0.12
N ALA A 13 8.14 9.83 -0.82
CA ALA A 13 8.61 10.67 -1.91
C ALA A 13 9.55 11.77 -1.42
N GLU A 14 9.20 12.45 -0.31
CA GLU A 14 10.06 13.46 0.31
C GLU A 14 11.42 12.88 0.72
N ILE A 15 11.45 11.67 1.33
CA ILE A 15 12.70 10.99 1.70
C ILE A 15 13.63 10.80 0.49
N TRP A 16 13.07 10.42 -0.66
CA TRP A 16 13.85 10.29 -1.89
C TRP A 16 14.32 11.63 -2.44
N GLU A 17 13.49 12.68 -2.42
CA GLU A 17 13.91 14.02 -2.85
C GLU A 17 15.01 14.59 -1.94
N GLU A 18 14.90 14.37 -0.62
CA GLU A 18 15.88 14.82 0.37
C GLU A 18 17.21 14.07 0.23
N ARG A 19 17.17 12.76 -0.07
CA ARG A 19 18.35 11.90 -0.21
C ARG A 19 18.19 10.85 -1.32
N PRO A 20 18.59 11.18 -2.56
CA PRO A 20 18.52 10.26 -3.68
C PRO A 20 19.74 9.32 -3.71
N ASP A 21 19.98 8.58 -2.64
CA ASP A 21 21.10 7.63 -2.54
C ASP A 21 20.66 6.17 -2.80
N ALA A 22 21.63 5.33 -3.17
CA ALA A 22 21.37 3.95 -3.56
C ALA A 22 20.78 3.11 -2.42
N LEU A 23 21.21 3.35 -1.17
CA LEU A 23 20.70 2.61 -0.01
C LEU A 23 19.25 3.01 0.30
N VAL A 24 18.93 4.30 0.24
CA VAL A 24 17.55 4.79 0.37
C VAL A 24 16.68 4.18 -0.72
N LEU A 25 17.17 4.10 -1.97
CA LEU A 25 16.42 3.45 -3.05
C LEU A 25 16.12 1.98 -2.74
N GLU A 26 17.10 1.20 -2.29
CA GLU A 26 16.90 -0.20 -1.87
C GLU A 26 15.86 -0.35 -0.76
N LEU A 27 15.90 0.52 0.25
CA LEU A 27 14.92 0.52 1.34
C LEU A 27 13.52 0.91 0.84
N LEU A 28 13.41 1.88 -0.06
CA LEU A 28 12.13 2.27 -0.67
C LEU A 28 11.53 1.13 -1.50
N TRP A 29 12.36 0.33 -2.17
CA TRP A 29 11.91 -0.89 -2.86
C TRP A 29 11.36 -1.93 -1.90
N GLU A 30 12.04 -2.18 -0.77
CA GLU A 30 11.54 -3.09 0.24
C GLU A 30 10.21 -2.62 0.85
N ILE A 31 10.08 -1.32 1.12
CA ILE A 31 8.82 -0.72 1.57
C ILE A 31 7.72 -0.91 0.52
N HIS A 32 8.03 -0.73 -0.77
CA HIS A 32 7.08 -0.96 -1.85
C HIS A 32 6.64 -2.44 -1.93
N ARG A 33 7.57 -3.38 -1.74
CA ARG A 33 7.26 -4.83 -1.69
C ARG A 33 6.32 -5.18 -0.52
N LEU A 34 6.56 -4.60 0.65
CA LEU A 34 5.70 -4.79 1.83
C LEU A 34 4.30 -4.22 1.60
N ARG A 35 4.20 -2.99 1.08
CA ARG A 35 2.92 -2.36 0.71
C ARG A 35 2.13 -3.20 -0.28
N SER A 36 2.79 -3.79 -1.28
CA SER A 36 2.14 -4.72 -2.22
C SER A 36 1.53 -5.94 -1.53
N THR A 37 2.16 -6.43 -0.46
CA THR A 37 1.65 -7.54 0.34
C THR A 37 0.45 -7.12 1.18
N ILE A 38 0.48 -5.92 1.77
CA ILE A 38 -0.65 -5.34 2.50
C ILE A 38 -1.86 -5.13 1.57
N THR A 39 -1.65 -4.64 0.34
CA THR A 39 -2.73 -4.51 -0.65
C THR A 39 -3.36 -5.87 -0.98
N ARG A 40 -2.58 -6.95 -1.05
CA ARG A 40 -3.12 -8.30 -1.22
C ARG A 40 -3.90 -8.77 0.01
N ALA A 41 -3.44 -8.46 1.21
CA ALA A 41 -4.17 -8.73 2.44
C ALA A 41 -5.53 -8.01 2.47
N GLN A 42 -5.58 -6.77 1.98
CA GLN A 42 -6.83 -6.04 1.78
C GLN A 42 -7.78 -6.75 0.80
N GLN A 43 -7.27 -7.28 -0.31
CA GLN A 43 -8.09 -8.05 -1.25
C GLN A 43 -8.67 -9.31 -0.61
N ILE A 44 -7.86 -10.05 0.17
CA ILE A 44 -8.32 -11.21 0.92
C ILE A 44 -9.42 -10.81 1.91
N ARG A 45 -9.24 -9.70 2.63
CA ARG A 45 -10.28 -9.13 3.52
C ARG A 45 -11.59 -8.90 2.77
N SER A 46 -11.52 -8.24 1.61
CA SER A 46 -12.70 -7.98 0.78
C SER A 46 -13.40 -9.26 0.29
N LEU A 47 -12.66 -10.35 0.07
CA LEU A 47 -13.24 -11.65 -0.33
C LEU A 47 -13.92 -12.40 0.82
N LEU A 48 -13.39 -12.28 2.04
CA LEU A 48 -13.95 -12.94 3.22
C LEU A 48 -15.17 -12.23 3.80
N GLY A 49 -15.33 -10.93 3.53
CA GLY A 49 -16.46 -10.13 4.01
C GLY A 49 -16.37 -9.75 5.49
N SER A 50 -17.39 -9.05 5.98
CA SER A 50 -17.47 -8.58 7.37
C SER A 50 -17.59 -9.77 8.34
N GLY A 51 -16.63 -9.90 9.25
CA GLY A 51 -16.57 -10.99 10.24
C GLY A 51 -15.61 -12.14 9.88
N GLY A 52 -15.00 -12.11 8.70
CA GLY A 52 -13.99 -13.07 8.29
C GLY A 52 -14.53 -14.47 7.97
N SER A 53 -13.67 -15.47 8.08
CA SER A 53 -14.06 -16.89 7.98
C SER A 53 -14.37 -17.44 9.37
N GLY A 54 -15.40 -18.29 9.49
CA GLY A 54 -15.72 -18.98 10.75
C GLY A 54 -14.60 -19.87 11.31
N VAL A 55 -13.51 -20.05 10.56
CA VAL A 55 -12.28 -20.75 10.99
C VAL A 55 -11.30 -19.84 11.72
N VAL A 56 -11.38 -18.51 11.52
CA VAL A 56 -10.48 -17.54 12.15
C VAL A 56 -11.12 -17.04 13.45
N PRO A 57 -10.40 -17.11 14.60
CA PRO A 57 -10.90 -16.55 15.84
C PRO A 57 -11.27 -15.06 15.70
N SER A 58 -12.41 -14.65 16.25
CA SER A 58 -12.93 -13.28 16.10
C SER A 58 -11.94 -12.21 16.56
N THR A 59 -11.21 -12.46 17.65
CA THR A 59 -10.19 -11.55 18.18
C THR A 59 -9.02 -11.37 17.22
N VAL A 60 -8.58 -12.44 16.55
CA VAL A 60 -7.51 -12.40 15.55
C VAL A 60 -7.98 -11.61 14.33
N TRP A 61 -9.21 -11.87 13.88
CA TRP A 61 -9.80 -11.15 12.76
C TRP A 61 -9.93 -9.64 13.04
N SER A 62 -10.46 -9.25 14.20
CA SER A 62 -10.60 -7.83 14.57
C SER A 62 -9.26 -7.11 14.71
N CYS A 63 -8.22 -7.78 15.21
CA CYS A 63 -6.87 -7.21 15.24
C CYS A 63 -6.34 -6.98 13.83
N PHE A 64 -6.49 -7.96 12.94
CA PHE A 64 -6.10 -7.85 11.54
C PHE A 64 -6.83 -6.72 10.80
N GLU A 65 -8.15 -6.59 10.99
CA GLU A 65 -8.94 -5.48 10.41
C GLU A 65 -8.43 -4.13 10.89
N ARG A 66 -8.23 -3.99 12.21
CA ARG A 66 -7.71 -2.75 12.80
C ARG A 66 -6.33 -2.40 12.27
N GLU A 67 -5.43 -3.38 12.13
CA GLU A 67 -4.10 -3.13 11.59
C GLU A 67 -4.17 -2.66 10.13
N LEU A 68 -4.95 -3.34 9.29
CA LEU A 68 -5.14 -2.92 7.90
C LEU A 68 -5.77 -1.53 7.76
N ASP A 69 -6.75 -1.19 8.60
CA ASP A 69 -7.40 0.13 8.55
C ASP A 69 -6.45 1.27 8.90
N ASN A 70 -5.33 0.98 9.57
CA ASN A 70 -4.30 1.95 9.89
C ASN A 70 -3.15 2.00 8.86
N GLU A 71 -3.19 1.20 7.79
CA GLU A 71 -2.14 1.15 6.78
C GLU A 71 -2.30 2.26 5.72
N PRO A 72 -1.39 3.27 5.67
CA PRO A 72 -1.54 4.41 4.77
C PRO A 72 -1.55 4.01 3.31
N CYS A 73 -0.86 2.92 2.93
CA CYS A 73 -0.82 2.48 1.54
C CYS A 73 -2.18 2.03 0.97
N LEU A 74 -3.20 1.86 1.83
CA LEU A 74 -4.57 1.54 1.40
C LEU A 74 -5.44 2.78 1.18
N THR A 75 -5.08 3.93 1.76
CA THR A 75 -5.88 5.16 1.73
C THR A 75 -5.15 6.36 1.13
N ASP A 76 -3.83 6.31 1.04
CA ASP A 76 -2.99 7.37 0.49
C ASP A 76 -3.37 7.65 -0.97
N LYS A 77 -3.43 8.94 -1.30
CA LYS A 77 -3.53 9.35 -2.69
C LYS A 77 -2.19 9.06 -3.40
N PRO A 78 -2.21 8.69 -4.68
CA PRO A 78 -0.99 8.58 -5.48
C PRO A 78 -0.19 9.89 -5.43
N THR A 79 1.12 9.79 -5.31
CA THR A 79 2.01 10.95 -5.49
C THR A 79 1.96 11.42 -6.94
N PRO A 80 2.37 12.66 -7.28
CA PRO A 80 2.38 13.13 -8.67
C PRO A 80 3.12 12.19 -9.63
N ARG A 81 4.25 11.62 -9.20
CA ARG A 81 5.01 10.63 -9.98
C ARG A 81 4.23 9.33 -10.19
N GLN A 82 3.57 8.83 -9.15
CA GLN A 82 2.75 7.62 -9.24
C GLN A 82 1.52 7.85 -10.12
N GLN A 83 0.86 9.00 -10.00
CA GLN A 83 -0.28 9.37 -10.82
C GLN A 83 0.09 9.41 -12.30
N ALA A 84 1.22 10.02 -12.66
CA ALA A 84 1.70 10.04 -14.04
C ALA A 84 1.94 8.63 -14.62
N VAL A 85 2.40 7.68 -13.80
CA VAL A 85 2.55 6.27 -14.22
C VAL A 85 1.17 5.61 -14.42
N ILE A 86 0.23 5.84 -13.50
CA ILE A 86 -1.15 5.34 -13.60
C ILE A 86 -1.81 5.85 -14.87
N ASP A 87 -1.74 7.16 -15.12
CA ASP A 87 -2.33 7.81 -16.29
C ASP A 87 -1.76 7.20 -17.59
N ARG A 88 -0.44 6.99 -17.65
CA ARG A 88 0.22 6.35 -18.79
C ARG A 88 -0.27 4.91 -19.03
N ILE A 89 -0.50 4.13 -17.97
CA ILE A 89 -1.02 2.76 -18.08
C ILE A 89 -2.47 2.79 -18.59
N VAL A 90 -3.30 3.69 -18.06
CA VAL A 90 -4.70 3.86 -18.47
C VAL A 90 -4.80 4.26 -19.94
N SER A 91 -4.04 5.27 -20.38
CA SER A 91 -4.04 5.72 -21.79
C SER A 91 -3.64 4.61 -22.76
N ARG A 92 -2.66 3.77 -22.41
CA ARG A 92 -2.26 2.62 -23.25
C ARG A 92 -3.37 1.58 -23.39
N ARG A 93 -4.12 1.29 -22.32
CA ARG A 93 -5.23 0.34 -22.36
C ARG A 93 -6.42 0.85 -23.16
N GLY A 94 -6.62 2.16 -23.21
CA GLY A 94 -7.63 2.79 -24.08
C GLY A 94 -7.28 2.62 -25.56
N ALA A 95 -6.02 2.87 -25.95
CA ALA A 95 -5.56 2.79 -27.33
C ALA A 95 -5.50 1.35 -27.91
N SER A 96 -5.57 0.30 -27.10
CA SER A 96 -5.62 -1.09 -27.57
C SER A 96 -7.04 -1.63 -27.77
N LYS A 97 -8.07 -0.81 -27.52
CA LYS A 97 -9.48 -1.17 -27.71
C LYS A 97 -10.11 -0.54 -28.96
N GLU A 98 -9.34 0.23 -29.72
CA GLU A 98 -9.67 0.77 -31.06
C GLU A 98 -8.86 0.01 -32.11
#